data_AF-A0A7C6W5K7-F1
#
_entry.id   AF-A0A7C6W5K7-F1
#
_cell.length_a   1.000
_cell.length_b   1.000
_cell.length_c   1.000
_cell.angle_alpha   90.00
_cell.angle_beta   90.00
_cell.angle_gamma   90.00
#
_symmetry.space_group_name_H-M   'P 1'
#
loop_
_entity.id
_entity.type
_entity.pdbx_description
1 polymer ?
#
loop_
_entity_poly.entity_id
_entity_poly.type
_entity_poly.pdbx_seq_one_letter_code
_entity_poly.pdbx_strand_id
1 'polypeptide(L)' 'MIHKLSELIERAKNKPRKKIAVAAAEDEPVLKALKSALEQGIATPVLVGDKAKIEKIAKAIDFDLSDIQIVHN' A
#
# COMPACT_ATOMS: atom_id res chain seq x y z
N MET A 1 -9.37 25.27 3.04
CA MET A 1 -9.28 24.23 4.09
C MET A 1 -9.81 22.92 3.52
N ILE A 2 -9.38 21.78 4.06
CA ILE A 2 -9.95 20.46 3.74
C ILE A 2 -10.93 20.14 4.87
N HIS A 3 -12.20 19.88 4.55
CA HIS A 3 -13.24 19.65 5.56
C HIS A 3 -13.64 18.18 5.64
N LYS A 4 -13.32 17.38 4.62
CA LYS A 4 -13.64 15.94 4.54
C LYS A 4 -12.44 15.13 4.06
N LEU A 5 -12.31 13.90 4.55
CA LEU A 5 -11.28 12.96 4.12
C LEU A 5 -11.37 12.66 2.62
N SER A 6 -12.59 12.61 2.07
CA SER A 6 -12.82 12.37 0.63
C SER A 6 -12.16 13.42 -0.26
N GLU A 7 -12.18 14.71 0.14
CA GLU A 7 -11.51 15.78 -0.63
C GLU A 7 -9.99 15.61 -0.65
N LEU A 8 -9.41 15.10 0.44
CA LEU A 8 -7.98 14.78 0.52
C LEU A 8 -7.63 13.64 -0.45
N ILE A 9 -8.47 12.60 -0.48
CA ILE A 9 -8.32 11.46 -1.37
C ILE A 9 -8.44 11.89 -2.84
N GLU A 10 -9.44 12.70 -3.19
CA GLU A 10 -9.60 13.22 -4.55
C GLU A 10 -8.41 14.07 -5.00
N ARG A 11 -7.88 14.93 -4.12
CA ARG A 11 -6.66 15.68 -4.44
C ARG A 11 -5.45 14.79 -4.60
N ALA A 12 -5.34 13.71 -3.82
CA ALA A 12 -4.24 12.76 -3.93
C ALA A 12 -4.32 11.97 -5.24
N LYS A 13 -5.52 11.56 -5.67
CA LYS A 13 -5.77 10.92 -6.97
C LYS A 13 -5.44 11.81 -8.16
N ASN A 14 -5.66 13.12 -8.05
CA ASN A 14 -5.33 14.10 -9.10
C ASN A 14 -3.82 14.43 -9.20
N LYS A 15 -2.98 13.86 -8.34
CA LYS A 15 -1.53 14.04 -8.38
C LYS A 15 -0.84 12.81 -8.96
N PRO A 16 0.38 12.96 -9.50
CA PRO A 16 1.16 11.81 -9.93
C PRO A 16 1.36 10.84 -8.76
N ARG A 17 1.17 9.54 -9.05
CA ARG A 17 1.36 8.46 -8.09
C ARG A 17 2.73 8.56 -7.45
N LYS A 18 2.77 8.64 -6.13
CA LYS A 18 4.03 8.60 -5.37
C LYS A 18 4.30 7.20 -4.87
N LYS A 19 5.59 6.86 -4.80
CA LYS A 19 6.05 5.64 -4.15
C LYS A 19 6.07 5.86 -2.64
N ILE A 20 5.52 4.92 -1.87
CA ILE A 20 5.49 4.96 -0.40
C ILE A 20 6.15 3.68 0.11
N ALA A 21 7.28 3.82 0.79
CA ALA A 21 7.92 2.70 1.47
C ALA A 21 7.37 2.56 2.89
N VAL A 22 6.98 1.34 3.25
CA VAL A 22 6.51 1.01 4.60
C VAL A 22 7.47 0.02 5.23
N ALA A 23 8.10 0.43 6.34
CA ALA A 23 8.91 -0.43 7.18
C ALA A 23 8.01 -1.35 8.01
N ALA A 24 8.44 -2.60 8.20
CA ALA A 24 7.65 -3.64 8.87
C ALA A 24 6.26 -3.81 8.23
N ALA A 25 6.22 -4.01 6.90
CA ALA A 25 4.98 -4.17 6.15
C ALA A 25 4.26 -5.51 6.38
N GLU A 26 4.73 -6.34 7.30
CA GLU A 26 4.24 -7.69 7.62
C GLU A 26 2.98 -7.71 8.52
N ASP A 27 2.18 -6.64 8.47
CA ASP A 27 0.93 -6.48 9.23
C ASP A 27 -0.29 -6.47 8.30
N GLU A 28 -1.34 -7.21 8.67
CA GLU A 28 -2.60 -7.26 7.92
C GLU A 28 -3.25 -5.89 7.67
N PRO A 29 -3.44 -5.02 8.68
CA PRO A 29 -4.05 -3.71 8.44
C PRO A 29 -3.19 -2.83 7.53
N VAL A 30 -1.86 -3.00 7.57
CA VAL A 30 -0.92 -2.28 6.71
C VAL A 30 -1.08 -2.72 5.25
N LEU A 31 -1.04 -4.04 4.98
CA LEU A 31 -1.20 -4.58 3.65
C LEU A 31 -2.58 -4.24 3.05
N LYS A 32 -3.66 -4.29 3.84
CA LYS A 32 -5.00 -3.86 3.42
C LYS A 32 -5.05 -2.38 3.03
N ALA A 33 -4.39 -1.51 3.81
CA ALA A 33 -4.32 -0.08 3.49
C ALA A 33 -3.53 0.17 2.19
N LEU A 34 -2.42 -0.54 1.98
CA LEU A 34 -1.62 -0.43 0.76
C LEU A 34 -2.34 -0.96 -0.47
N LYS A 35 -3.07 -2.08 -0.33
CA LYS A 35 -3.99 -2.59 -1.37
C LYS A 35 -5.01 -1.53 -1.77
N SER A 36 -5.70 -0.95 -0.80
CA SER A 36 -6.69 0.10 -1.06
C SER A 36 -6.07 1.34 -1.71
N ALA A 37 -4.87 1.74 -1.30
CA ALA A 37 -4.17 2.88 -1.89
C ALA A 37 -3.74 2.62 -3.34
N LEU A 38 -3.32 1.39 -3.66
CA LEU A 38 -2.97 0.93 -5.00
C LEU A 38 -4.21 0.88 -5.90
N GLU A 39 -5.30 0.25 -5.45
CA GLU A 39 -6.57 0.13 -6.19
C GLU A 39 -7.21 1.50 -6.45
N GLN A 40 -7.13 2.40 -5.48
CA GLN A 40 -7.59 3.78 -5.67
C GLN A 40 -6.64 4.63 -6.52
N GLY A 41 -5.48 4.10 -6.88
CA GLY A 41 -4.48 4.76 -7.71
C GLY A 41 -3.82 5.97 -7.05
N ILE A 42 -3.78 6.00 -5.73
CA ILE A 42 -3.25 7.12 -4.94
C ILE A 42 -1.73 6.99 -4.78
N ALA A 43 -1.23 5.77 -4.57
CA ALA A 43 0.18 5.52 -4.31
C ALA A 43 0.61 4.12 -4.77
N THR A 44 1.91 3.98 -5.00
CA THR A 44 2.56 2.68 -5.26
C THR A 44 3.31 2.27 -3.99
N PRO A 45 2.93 1.17 -3.33
CA PRO A 45 3.59 0.71 -2.12
C PRO A 45 4.94 0.05 -2.42
N VAL A 46 5.87 0.20 -1.48
CA VAL A 46 7.13 -0.56 -1.40
C VAL A 46 7.15 -1.19 -0.03
N LEU A 47 7.15 -2.52 0.02
CA LEU A 47 7.06 -3.29 1.26
C LEU A 47 8.47 -3.56 1.76
N VAL A 48 8.76 -3.25 3.02
CA VAL A 48 10.06 -3.54 3.64
C VAL A 48 9.83 -4.40 4.88
N GLY A 49 10.41 -5.60 4.95
CA GLY A 49 10.24 -6.51 6.09
C GLY A 49 10.38 -7.99 5.73
N ASP A 50 9.78 -8.86 6.55
CA ASP A 50 9.82 -10.31 6.33
C ASP A 50 8.97 -10.74 5.13
N LYS A 51 9.66 -11.18 4.06
CA LYS A 51 9.01 -11.57 2.81
C LYS A 51 7.99 -12.70 3.01
N ALA A 52 8.33 -13.72 3.80
CA ALA A 52 7.46 -14.88 3.99
C ALA A 52 6.14 -14.52 4.70
N LYS A 53 6.20 -13.66 5.73
CA LYS A 53 5.00 -13.15 6.40
C LYS A 53 4.19 -12.24 5.49
N ILE A 54 4.85 -11.34 4.75
CA ILE A 54 4.18 -10.46 3.77
C ILE A 54 3.40 -11.29 2.75
N GLU A 55 4.04 -12.28 2.12
CA GLU A 55 3.40 -13.15 1.12
C GLU A 55 2.23 -13.95 1.73
N LYS A 56 2.39 -14.47 2.96
CA LYS A 56 1.34 -15.21 3.67
C LYS A 56 0.11 -14.35 3.92
N ILE A 57 0.30 -13.12 4.42
CA ILE A 57 -0.79 -12.21 4.73
C ILE A 57 -1.42 -11.69 3.42
N ALA A 58 -0.61 -11.31 2.44
CA ALA A 58 -1.09 -10.87 1.13
C ALA A 58 -2.00 -11.93 0.48
N LYS A 59 -1.61 -13.21 0.53
CA LYS A 59 -2.45 -14.31 0.04
C LYS A 59 -3.76 -14.44 0.82
N ALA A 60 -3.76 -14.20 2.12
CA ALA A 60 -4.97 -14.24 2.95
C ALA A 60 -5.95 -13.09 2.65
N ILE A 61 -5.46 -11.94 2.20
CA ILE A 61 -6.27 -10.75 1.87
C ILE A 61 -6.48 -10.55 0.36
N ASP A 62 -6.09 -11.54 -0.45
CA ASP A 62 -6.12 -11.51 -1.91
C ASP A 62 -5.43 -10.25 -2.47
N PHE A 63 -4.24 -9.94 -1.97
CA PHE A 63 -3.45 -8.80 -2.42
C PHE A 63 -2.39 -9.25 -3.40
N ASP A 64 -2.51 -8.78 -4.65
CA ASP A 64 -1.52 -9.05 -5.68
C ASP A 64 -0.23 -8.27 -5.42
N LEU A 65 0.87 -9.00 -5.22
CA LEU A 65 2.20 -8.44 -4.98
C LEU A 65 3.05 -8.40 -6.26
N SER A 66 2.49 -8.74 -7.44
CA SER A 66 3.27 -8.96 -8.66
C SER A 66 3.97 -7.68 -9.15
N ASP A 67 3.32 -6.52 -9.00
CA ASP A 67 3.88 -5.19 -9.34
C ASP A 67 4.47 -4.46 -8.12
N ILE A 68 4.57 -5.14 -6.97
CA ILE A 68 4.95 -4.52 -5.70
C ILE A 68 6.38 -4.87 -5.35
N GLN A 69 7.19 -3.85 -5.13
CA GLN A 69 8.57 -4.03 -4.71
C GLN A 69 8.63 -4.44 -3.24
N ILE A 70 9.25 -5.60 -2.96
CA ILE A 70 9.50 -6.10 -1.60
C ILE A 70 11.00 -6.06 -1.33
N VAL A 71 11.41 -5.26 -0.35
CA VAL A 71 12.78 -5.15 0.13
C VAL A 71 12.93 -5.95 1.42
N HIS A 72 13.84 -6.91 1.43
CA HIS A 72 14.16 -7.76 2.57
C HIS A 72 15.68 -7.94 2.61
N ASN A 73 16.24 -8.18 3.80
CA ASN A 73 17.67 -8.41 4.03
C ASN A 73 17.88 -9.68 4.82
#